data_AF-A0A803N7V4-F1
#
_entry.id   AF-A0A803N7V4-F1
#
_cell.length_a   1.000
_cell.length_b   1.000
_cell.length_c   1.000
_cell.angle_alpha   90.00
_cell.angle_beta   90.00
_cell.angle_gamma   90.00
#
_symmetry.space_group_name_H-M   'P 1'
#
loop_
_entity.id
_entity.type
_entity.pdbx_description
1 polymer ?
#
loop_
_entity_poly.entity_id
_entity_poly.type
_entity_poly.pdbx_seq_one_letter_code
_entity_poly.pdbx_strand_id
1 'polypeptide(L)'
;MKFILCCHQPLPNRMAREVKDLWNRWVKDRGDVVLTLQRVNETQKYKVHLKQFIRGDGTRETFLSDGWSEFVNSNNLQIQDKILFSMYDMGEVSYRVRIWRNHNEITRGEPHALLEPLRFFKFMFLHSYIFKPTINIPLPFAREHFMGLKKFSTVNLYGTRVYEATMHIKYDRNKIVSCNIKRGLRKFIRGENVQVNEKAVVELIAMDPPFFSLIFT
;
A
#
# COMPACT_ATOMS: atom_id res chain seq x y z
N MET A 1 3.91 -0.41 1.88
CA MET A 1 4.30 0.80 1.13
C MET A 1 4.60 0.40 -0.31
N LYS A 2 3.65 0.60 -1.24
CA LYS A 2 3.09 -0.38 -2.18
C LYS A 2 3.14 0.10 -3.68
N PHE A 3 3.83 -0.50 -4.72
CA PHE A 3 4.01 0.09 -6.13
C PHE A 3 4.32 -0.74 -7.44
N ILE A 4 3.72 -0.34 -8.56
CA ILE A 4 3.80 -0.82 -9.98
C ILE A 4 5.17 -0.80 -10.70
N LEU A 5 5.47 -1.80 -11.54
CA LEU A 5 6.69 -1.97 -12.35
C LEU A 5 6.45 -2.13 -13.86
N CYS A 6 7.42 -1.64 -14.65
CA CYS A 6 7.72 -2.10 -16.01
C CYS A 6 9.24 -2.27 -16.14
N CYS A 7 9.70 -3.32 -16.82
CA CYS A 7 11.12 -3.61 -17.03
C CYS A 7 11.85 -2.58 -17.91
N HIS A 8 13.12 -2.30 -17.56
CA HIS A 8 14.10 -1.42 -18.22
C HIS A 8 14.11 0.08 -17.89
N GLN A 9 13.69 0.52 -16.69
CA GLN A 9 13.87 1.92 -16.29
C GLN A 9 14.69 2.06 -14.98
N PRO A 10 15.39 3.21 -14.78
CA PRO A 10 15.85 3.63 -13.45
C PRO A 10 14.69 3.60 -12.45
N LEU A 11 15.00 3.59 -11.14
CA LEU A 11 14.06 3.56 -9.99
C LEU A 11 12.62 3.88 -10.44
N PRO A 12 11.64 2.95 -10.32
CA PRO A 12 10.32 3.11 -10.92
C PRO A 12 9.83 4.54 -10.78
N ASN A 13 9.66 5.25 -11.91
CA ASN A 13 9.37 6.69 -11.90
C ASN A 13 8.15 7.02 -11.02
N ARG A 14 7.26 6.03 -10.82
CA ARG A 14 6.03 6.08 -10.00
C ARG A 14 6.10 5.41 -8.62
N MET A 15 7.30 5.20 -8.08
CA MET A 15 7.46 4.87 -6.66
C MET A 15 7.14 6.10 -5.82
N ALA A 16 6.43 5.93 -4.69
CA ALA A 16 6.19 7.04 -3.78
C ALA A 16 7.52 7.67 -3.37
N ARG A 17 7.56 9.01 -3.39
CA ARG A 17 8.78 9.79 -3.13
C ARG A 17 9.44 9.35 -1.83
N GLU A 18 8.65 9.02 -0.81
CA GLU A 18 9.13 8.59 0.50
C GLU A 18 9.90 7.26 0.47
N VAL A 19 9.54 6.30 -0.40
CA VAL A 19 10.36 5.07 -0.59
C VAL A 19 11.62 5.39 -1.35
N LYS A 20 11.54 6.21 -2.42
CA LYS A 20 12.72 6.65 -3.15
C LYS A 20 13.70 7.33 -2.20
N ASP A 21 13.22 8.22 -1.34
CA ASP A 21 14.01 8.94 -0.34
C ASP A 21 14.60 8.01 0.72
N LEU A 22 13.86 6.99 1.16
CA LEU A 22 14.35 5.98 2.10
C LEU A 22 15.46 5.13 1.48
N TRP A 23 15.22 4.62 0.27
CA TRP A 23 16.17 3.80 -0.48
C TRP A 23 17.43 4.60 -0.84
N ASN A 24 17.27 5.85 -1.26
CA ASN A 24 18.37 6.77 -1.51
C ASN A 24 19.20 7.00 -0.24
N ARG A 25 18.56 7.16 0.92
CA ARG A 25 19.26 7.28 2.22
C ARG A 25 20.01 5.99 2.56
N TRP A 26 19.37 4.83 2.44
CA TRP A 26 20.03 3.56 2.75
C TRP A 26 21.25 3.31 1.89
N VAL A 27 21.18 3.54 0.58
CA VAL A 27 22.35 3.36 -0.30
C VAL A 27 23.46 4.36 0.07
N LYS A 28 23.10 5.60 0.41
CA LYS A 28 24.07 6.60 0.85
C LYS A 28 24.77 6.21 2.15
N ASP A 29 24.02 5.69 3.12
CA ASP A 29 24.51 5.45 4.49
C ASP A 29 25.15 4.07 4.64
N ARG A 30 24.69 3.07 3.88
CA ARG A 30 25.08 1.65 4.01
C ARG A 30 25.89 1.13 2.82
N GLY A 31 25.92 1.85 1.71
CA GLY A 31 26.51 1.37 0.46
C GLY A 31 25.63 0.31 -0.21
N ASP A 32 26.11 -0.93 -0.28
CA ASP A 32 25.38 -2.03 -0.90
C ASP A 32 24.18 -2.44 -0.03
N VAL A 33 22.98 -2.26 -0.55
CA VAL A 33 21.72 -2.56 0.17
C VAL A 33 21.04 -3.71 -0.54
N VAL A 34 20.83 -4.81 0.19
CA VAL A 34 20.08 -5.96 -0.30
C VAL A 34 18.67 -5.92 0.26
N LEU A 35 17.69 -5.89 -0.62
CA LEU A 35 16.27 -6.02 -0.26
C LEU A 35 15.88 -7.49 -0.27
N THR A 36 15.14 -7.92 0.74
CA THR A 36 14.50 -9.24 0.71
C THR A 36 13.05 -9.09 0.26
N LEU A 37 12.72 -9.56 -0.94
CA LEU A 37 11.36 -9.53 -1.47
C LEU A 37 10.69 -10.88 -1.25
N GLN A 38 9.46 -10.86 -0.73
CA GLN A 38 8.67 -12.07 -0.49
C GLN A 38 7.23 -11.86 -0.92
N ARG A 39 6.71 -12.71 -1.81
CA ARG A 39 5.28 -12.66 -2.14
C ARG A 39 4.41 -13.02 -0.92
N VAL A 40 3.21 -12.48 -0.88
CA VAL A 40 2.25 -12.81 0.18
C VAL A 40 1.86 -14.28 0.03
N ASN A 41 1.84 -15.01 1.15
CA ASN A 41 1.54 -16.45 1.23
C ASN A 41 2.55 -17.39 0.59
N GLU A 42 3.76 -16.91 0.29
CA GLU A 42 4.84 -17.75 -0.24
C GLU A 42 6.04 -17.76 0.68
N THR A 43 6.73 -18.89 0.73
CA THR A 43 7.99 -19.06 1.48
C THR A 43 9.19 -18.55 0.68
N GLN A 44 9.09 -18.50 -0.64
CA GLN A 44 10.17 -18.05 -1.52
C GLN A 44 10.52 -16.59 -1.24
N LYS A 45 11.82 -16.36 -1.00
CA LYS A 45 12.41 -15.03 -0.84
C LYS A 45 13.36 -14.76 -2.00
N TYR A 46 13.41 -13.51 -2.44
CA TYR A 46 14.30 -13.03 -3.49
C TYR A 46 15.17 -11.93 -2.92
N LYS A 47 16.49 -12.06 -3.09
CA LYS A 47 17.44 -11.01 -2.70
C LYS A 47 17.64 -10.10 -3.89
N VAL A 48 17.35 -8.81 -3.73
CA VAL A 48 17.47 -7.82 -4.81
C VAL A 48 18.36 -6.69 -4.36
N HIS A 49 19.44 -6.47 -5.11
CA HIS A 49 20.39 -5.41 -4.80
C HIS A 49 19.87 -4.05 -5.24
N LEU A 50 20.04 -3.07 -4.37
CA LEU A 50 19.71 -1.68 -4.60
C LEU A 50 21.01 -0.92 -4.88
N LYS A 51 21.20 -0.49 -6.13
CA LYS A 51 22.41 0.24 -6.58
C LYS A 51 22.07 1.69 -6.88
N GLN A 52 23.05 2.58 -6.72
CA GLN A 52 22.96 3.98 -7.13
C GLN A 52 24.03 4.29 -8.18
N PHE A 53 23.67 5.02 -9.22
CA PHE A 53 24.60 5.58 -10.18
C PHE A 53 24.39 7.09 -10.32
N ILE A 54 25.43 7.76 -10.79
CA ILE A 54 25.42 9.19 -11.07
C ILE A 54 25.30 9.36 -12.58
N ARG A 55 24.26 10.06 -13.03
CA ARG A 55 24.09 10.45 -14.43
C ARG A 55 25.12 11.51 -14.83
N GLY A 56 25.33 11.70 -16.13
CA GLY A 56 26.23 12.73 -16.66
C GLY A 56 25.84 14.17 -16.28
N ASP A 57 24.59 14.41 -15.89
CA ASP A 57 24.09 15.69 -15.36
C ASP A 57 24.27 15.84 -13.83
N GLY A 58 24.92 14.88 -13.17
CA GLY A 58 25.13 14.82 -11.73
C GLY A 58 23.94 14.26 -10.93
N THR A 59 22.83 13.93 -11.59
CA THR A 59 21.64 13.36 -10.92
C THR A 59 21.93 11.95 -10.42
N ARG A 60 21.63 11.70 -9.14
CA ARG A 60 21.73 10.36 -8.55
C ARG A 60 20.46 9.57 -8.78
N GLU A 61 20.61 8.41 -9.39
CA GLU A 61 19.51 7.47 -9.58
C GLU A 61 19.81 6.16 -8.89
N THR A 62 18.88 5.73 -8.05
CA THR A 62 18.90 4.39 -7.48
C THR A 62 18.14 3.45 -8.41
N PHE A 63 18.39 2.14 -8.36
CA PHE A 63 17.65 1.14 -9.13
C PHE A 63 17.80 -0.25 -8.50
N LEU A 64 16.84 -1.14 -8.82
CA LEU A 64 16.91 -2.55 -8.49
C LEU A 64 17.76 -3.26 -9.54
N SER A 65 18.77 -3.98 -9.08
CA SER A 65 19.84 -4.52 -9.91
C SER A 65 19.90 -6.04 -9.79
N ASP A 66 20.96 -6.59 -9.23
CA ASP A 66 21.19 -8.04 -9.15
C ASP A 66 20.04 -8.71 -8.38
N GLY A 67 19.56 -9.85 -8.88
CA GLY A 67 18.39 -10.57 -8.36
C GLY A 67 17.03 -10.01 -8.80
N TRP A 68 17.00 -8.85 -9.46
CA TRP A 68 15.74 -8.28 -9.96
C TRP A 68 15.17 -9.04 -11.14
N SER A 69 16.01 -9.39 -12.11
CA SER A 69 15.61 -10.16 -13.29
C SER A 69 15.06 -11.53 -12.90
N GLU A 70 15.67 -12.18 -11.90
CA GLU A 70 15.19 -13.43 -11.32
C GLU A 70 13.77 -13.25 -10.75
N PHE A 71 13.55 -12.23 -9.92
CA PHE A 71 12.21 -11.91 -9.39
C PHE A 71 11.19 -11.67 -10.51
N VAL A 72 11.57 -10.93 -11.56
CA VAL A 72 10.71 -10.66 -12.71
C VAL A 72 10.32 -11.96 -13.43
N ASN A 73 11.29 -12.80 -13.72
CA ASN A 73 11.09 -14.02 -14.50
C ASN A 73 10.31 -15.07 -13.71
N SER A 74 10.67 -15.30 -12.45
CA SER A 74 10.02 -16.31 -11.60
C SER A 74 8.56 -15.99 -11.29
N ASN A 75 8.21 -14.70 -11.27
CA ASN A 75 6.85 -14.22 -11.00
C ASN A 75 6.08 -13.86 -12.28
N ASN A 76 6.65 -14.13 -13.46
CA ASN A 76 6.07 -13.83 -14.76
C ASN A 76 5.54 -12.39 -14.85
N LEU A 77 6.35 -11.43 -14.41
CA LEU A 77 5.99 -10.02 -14.40
C LEU A 77 5.91 -9.48 -15.83
N GLN A 78 4.80 -8.79 -16.13
CA GLN A 78 4.55 -8.15 -17.40
C GLN A 78 4.72 -6.64 -17.30
N ILE A 79 4.98 -6.02 -18.44
CA ILE A 79 4.90 -4.56 -18.57
C ILE A 79 3.48 -4.15 -18.17
N GLN A 80 3.38 -3.14 -17.30
CA GLN A 80 2.18 -2.56 -16.67
C GLN A 80 1.71 -3.24 -15.39
N ASP A 81 2.36 -4.33 -14.96
CA ASP A 81 2.04 -4.98 -13.69
C ASP A 81 2.33 -4.09 -12.48
N LYS A 82 1.41 -4.14 -11.52
CA LYS A 82 1.32 -3.27 -10.35
C LYS A 82 1.91 -3.95 -9.08
N ILE A 83 3.01 -3.48 -8.46
CA ILE A 83 3.84 -4.24 -7.48
C ILE A 83 3.90 -3.62 -6.08
N LEU A 84 2.90 -3.92 -5.31
CA LEU A 84 2.79 -3.58 -3.91
C LEU A 84 3.92 -4.08 -2.99
N PHE A 85 4.96 -3.28 -2.77
CA PHE A 85 5.91 -3.48 -1.67
C PHE A 85 5.27 -3.16 -0.29
N SER A 86 5.68 -3.84 0.78
CA SER A 86 5.26 -3.53 2.15
C SER A 86 6.34 -4.00 3.09
N MET A 87 7.11 -3.06 3.62
CA MET A 87 8.14 -3.38 4.59
C MET A 87 7.51 -4.09 5.79
N TYR A 88 8.12 -5.20 6.20
CA TYR A 88 7.71 -5.94 7.39
C TYR A 88 8.88 -6.26 8.32
N ASP A 89 10.12 -6.05 7.87
CA ASP A 89 11.32 -6.13 8.70
C ASP A 89 12.33 -5.07 8.23
N MET A 90 12.79 -4.21 9.15
CA MET A 90 13.78 -3.17 8.86
C MET A 90 15.22 -3.64 9.04
N GLY A 91 15.45 -4.68 9.85
CA GLY A 91 16.77 -5.25 10.10
C GLY A 91 17.29 -5.98 8.86
N GLU A 92 16.51 -6.92 8.35
CA GLU A 92 16.81 -7.63 7.10
C GLU A 92 16.42 -6.86 5.83
N VAL A 93 15.81 -5.68 6.00
CA VAL A 93 15.31 -4.86 4.87
C VAL A 93 14.33 -5.66 3.99
N SER A 94 13.32 -6.24 4.63
CA SER A 94 12.39 -7.18 4.01
C SER A 94 11.04 -6.56 3.66
N TYR A 95 10.56 -6.85 2.45
CA TYR A 95 9.32 -6.36 1.87
C TYR A 95 8.41 -7.50 1.43
N ARG A 96 7.14 -7.43 1.86
CA ARG A 96 6.05 -8.19 1.26
C ARG A 96 5.70 -7.59 -0.08
N VAL A 97 5.51 -8.44 -1.08
CA VAL A 97 5.19 -8.03 -2.44
C VAL A 97 3.81 -8.57 -2.84
N ARG A 98 2.95 -7.70 -3.36
CA ARG A 98 1.72 -8.09 -4.07
C ARG A 98 1.79 -7.58 -5.50
N ILE A 99 1.29 -8.34 -6.44
CA ILE A 99 1.38 -8.07 -7.88
C ILE A 99 -0.05 -8.00 -8.42
N TRP A 100 -0.31 -7.02 -9.26
CA TRP A 100 -1.62 -6.70 -9.78
C TRP A 100 -1.55 -6.55 -11.31
N ARG A 101 -2.40 -7.26 -12.04
CA ARG A 101 -2.51 -7.20 -13.50
C ARG A 101 -3.93 -6.86 -13.89
N ASN A 102 -4.13 -5.83 -14.72
CA ASN A 102 -5.47 -5.41 -15.17
C ASN A 102 -6.48 -5.27 -14.02
N HIS A 103 -6.06 -4.63 -12.92
CA HIS A 103 -6.85 -4.44 -11.69
C HIS A 103 -7.11 -5.70 -10.84
N ASN A 104 -6.53 -6.86 -11.17
CA ASN A 104 -6.64 -8.09 -10.40
C ASN A 104 -5.31 -8.42 -9.70
N GLU A 105 -5.37 -8.81 -8.42
CA GLU A 105 -4.19 -9.26 -7.68
C GLU A 105 -3.81 -10.69 -8.09
N ILE A 106 -2.67 -10.87 -8.76
CA ILE A 106 -2.18 -12.17 -9.26
C ILE A 106 -1.24 -12.89 -8.28
N THR A 107 -0.87 -12.26 -7.17
CA THR A 107 -0.09 -12.90 -6.09
C THR A 107 -0.93 -13.88 -5.27
N ARG A 108 -2.23 -13.95 -5.49
CA ARG A 108 -3.05 -15.03 -4.94
C ARG A 108 -2.73 -16.29 -5.74
N GLY A 109 -1.90 -17.17 -5.17
CA GLY A 109 -1.95 -18.58 -5.54
C GLY A 109 -3.39 -19.08 -5.43
N GLU A 110 -3.73 -20.09 -6.24
CA GLU A 110 -5.04 -20.74 -6.35
C GLU A 110 -5.92 -20.69 -5.08
N PRO A 111 -7.24 -20.48 -5.26
CA PRO A 111 -8.16 -20.16 -4.19
C PRO A 111 -8.23 -21.32 -3.19
N HIS A 112 -8.28 -21.01 -1.91
CA HIS A 112 -8.38 -21.93 -0.77
C HIS A 112 -7.07 -22.38 -0.11
N ALA A 113 -6.45 -21.46 0.63
CA ALA A 113 -5.87 -21.83 1.92
C ALA A 113 -5.91 -20.63 2.87
N LEU A 114 -6.78 -20.73 3.88
CA LEU A 114 -6.96 -19.82 5.02
C LEU A 114 -7.52 -18.45 4.63
N LEU A 115 -8.80 -18.23 4.93
CA LEU A 115 -9.51 -16.97 4.71
C LEU A 115 -8.78 -15.84 5.45
N GLU A 116 -7.76 -15.23 4.83
CA GLU A 116 -7.29 -13.93 5.26
C GLU A 116 -8.52 -13.03 5.25
N PRO A 117 -8.84 -12.39 6.38
CA PRO A 117 -10.03 -11.59 6.45
C PRO A 117 -10.01 -10.53 5.36
N LEU A 118 -11.13 -10.38 4.64
CA LEU A 118 -11.25 -9.45 3.52
C LEU A 118 -10.64 -8.11 3.91
N ARG A 119 -9.51 -7.78 3.27
CA ARG A 119 -8.78 -6.52 3.51
C ARG A 119 -9.26 -5.41 2.61
N PHE A 120 -10.37 -5.58 1.89
CA PHE A 120 -10.97 -4.48 1.15
C PHE A 120 -12.49 -4.44 1.30
N PHE A 121 -13.06 -3.27 1.02
CA PHE A 121 -14.50 -3.07 0.82
C PHE A 121 -14.75 -2.06 -0.28
N LYS A 122 -15.92 -2.13 -0.92
CA LYS A 122 -16.35 -1.14 -1.91
C LYS A 122 -17.00 0.05 -1.21
N PHE A 123 -16.71 1.25 -1.68
CA PHE A 123 -17.28 2.49 -1.19
C PHE A 123 -17.67 3.38 -2.36
N MET A 124 -18.70 4.21 -2.17
CA MET A 124 -19.14 5.19 -3.17
C MET A 124 -19.26 6.55 -2.49
N PHE A 125 -18.67 7.57 -3.08
CA PHE A 125 -18.69 8.94 -2.57
C PHE A 125 -20.02 9.62 -2.93
N LEU A 126 -21.07 9.31 -2.18
CA LEU A 126 -22.38 9.97 -2.30
C LEU A 126 -22.30 11.45 -1.89
N HIS A 127 -23.26 12.25 -2.35
CA HIS A 127 -23.36 13.68 -2.02
C HIS A 127 -23.23 13.97 -0.51
N SER A 128 -23.87 13.14 0.32
CA SER A 128 -23.81 13.25 1.79
C SER A 128 -22.41 13.01 2.36
N TYR A 129 -21.61 12.13 1.74
CA TYR A 129 -20.23 11.83 2.13
C TYR A 129 -19.22 12.86 1.63
N ILE A 130 -19.57 13.67 0.64
CA ILE A 130 -18.76 14.81 0.20
C ILE A 130 -19.08 16.04 1.05
N PHE A 131 -20.36 16.34 1.26
CA PHE A 131 -20.80 17.49 2.06
C PHE A 131 -20.40 17.36 3.53
N LYS A 132 -20.58 16.16 4.11
CA LYS A 132 -20.13 15.81 5.47
C LYS A 132 -19.11 14.67 5.39
N PRO A 133 -17.83 14.97 5.11
CA PRO A 133 -16.77 13.99 4.88
C PRO A 133 -16.75 12.85 5.90
N THR A 134 -17.16 11.67 5.44
CA THR A 134 -17.10 10.42 6.21
C THR A 134 -16.98 9.22 5.27
N ILE A 135 -16.10 8.27 5.62
CA ILE A 135 -16.13 6.91 5.06
C ILE A 135 -16.65 6.00 6.16
N ASN A 136 -17.76 5.31 5.88
CA ASN A 136 -18.27 4.29 6.77
C ASN A 136 -17.54 2.97 6.50
N ILE A 137 -16.90 2.42 7.53
CA ILE A 137 -16.27 1.10 7.42
C ILE A 137 -17.33 0.05 7.74
N PRO A 138 -17.53 -0.97 6.88
CA PRO A 138 -18.47 -2.05 7.16
C PRO A 138 -18.19 -2.70 8.52
N LEU A 139 -19.22 -2.97 9.31
CA LEU A 139 -19.06 -3.53 10.65
C LEU A 139 -18.35 -4.90 10.68
N PRO A 140 -18.62 -5.84 9.75
CA PRO A 140 -17.85 -7.09 9.69
C PRO A 140 -16.36 -6.82 9.51
N PHE A 141 -16.01 -5.93 8.58
CA PHE A 141 -14.63 -5.50 8.35
C PHE A 141 -14.01 -4.87 9.60
N ALA A 142 -14.73 -3.96 10.27
CA ALA A 142 -14.20 -3.28 11.44
C ALA A 142 -13.97 -4.22 12.63
N ARG A 143 -14.89 -5.17 12.87
CA ARG A 143 -14.77 -6.16 13.95
C ARG A 143 -13.62 -7.13 13.72
N GLU A 144 -13.32 -7.41 12.46
CA GLU A 144 -12.26 -8.32 12.08
C GLU A 144 -10.88 -7.67 12.24
N HIS A 145 -10.74 -6.40 11.84
CA HIS A 145 -9.42 -5.76 11.75
C HIS A 145 -9.11 -4.78 12.89
N PHE A 146 -10.11 -4.21 13.58
CA PHE A 146 -9.91 -3.03 14.46
C PHE A 146 -10.27 -3.25 15.91
N MET A 147 -10.53 -4.49 16.33
CA MET A 147 -10.73 -4.80 17.74
C MET A 147 -9.49 -4.43 18.57
N GLY A 148 -9.70 -3.79 19.72
CA GLY A 148 -8.63 -3.33 20.60
C GLY A 148 -8.05 -1.95 20.24
N LEU A 149 -8.38 -1.38 19.08
CA LEU A 149 -7.99 -0.01 18.76
C LEU A 149 -8.75 1.00 19.62
N LYS A 150 -8.10 2.13 19.93
CA LYS A 150 -8.69 3.24 20.69
C LYS A 150 -9.93 3.79 19.98
N LYS A 151 -10.84 4.39 20.75
CA LYS A 151 -12.05 5.08 20.24
C LYS A 151 -11.72 6.07 19.12
N PHE A 152 -10.60 6.78 19.23
CA PHE A 152 -10.06 7.64 18.19
C PHE A 152 -8.67 7.13 17.83
N SER A 153 -8.53 6.66 16.60
CA SER A 153 -7.25 6.15 16.06
C SER A 153 -6.87 6.97 14.84
N THR A 154 -5.59 7.36 14.76
CA THR A 154 -5.01 7.92 13.55
C THR A 154 -5.03 6.85 12.46
N VAL A 155 -5.35 7.25 11.23
CA VAL A 155 -5.30 6.38 10.05
C VAL A 155 -4.70 7.14 8.87
N ASN A 156 -4.03 6.42 7.99
CA ASN A 156 -3.48 6.97 6.75
C ASN A 156 -4.34 6.55 5.56
N LEU A 157 -4.61 7.49 4.65
CA LEU A 157 -5.35 7.27 3.42
C LEU A 157 -4.42 7.56 2.25
N TYR A 158 -4.22 6.59 1.35
CA TYR A 158 -3.44 6.75 0.14
C TYR A 158 -4.34 6.77 -1.09
N GLY A 159 -4.27 7.87 -1.83
CA GLY A 159 -4.72 7.98 -3.22
C GLY A 159 -3.49 8.19 -4.11
N THR A 160 -3.33 9.38 -4.67
CA THR A 160 -2.08 9.83 -5.33
C THR A 160 -0.98 10.19 -4.32
N ARG A 161 -1.36 10.60 -3.11
CA ARG A 161 -0.48 10.88 -1.97
C ARG A 161 -1.11 10.42 -0.65
N VAL A 162 -0.36 10.54 0.44
CA VAL A 162 -0.81 10.14 1.78
C VAL A 162 -1.51 11.30 2.49
N TYR A 163 -2.66 11.01 3.11
CA TYR A 163 -3.41 11.92 3.95
C TYR A 163 -3.66 11.29 5.30
N GLU A 164 -3.31 12.01 6.36
CA GLU A 164 -3.67 11.62 7.71
C GLU A 164 -5.15 11.93 7.98
N ALA A 165 -5.82 10.99 8.64
CA ALA A 165 -7.20 11.09 9.05
C ALA A 165 -7.41 10.47 10.44
N THR A 166 -8.62 10.65 10.99
CA THR A 166 -9.03 10.02 12.25
C THR A 166 -10.19 9.06 12.02
N MET A 167 -10.01 7.82 12.45
CA MET A 167 -11.03 6.81 12.56
C MET A 167 -11.69 6.87 13.95
N HIS A 168 -13.01 6.93 13.96
CA HIS A 168 -13.83 6.90 15.17
C HIS A 168 -14.51 5.54 15.29
N ILE A 169 -14.17 4.81 16.34
CA ILE A 169 -14.71 3.49 16.68
C ILE A 169 -15.63 3.63 17.88
N LYS A 170 -16.86 3.14 17.78
CA LYS A 170 -17.77 3.00 18.93
C LYS A 170 -17.87 1.54 19.32
N TYR A 171 -17.73 1.30 20.63
CA TYR A 171 -17.90 -0.01 21.24
C TYR A 171 -19.18 -0.05 22.06
N ASP A 172 -19.85 -1.20 22.02
CA ASP A 172 -20.91 -1.59 22.95
C ASP A 172 -20.61 -3.00 23.43
N ARG A 173 -20.55 -3.22 24.75
CA ARG A 173 -20.20 -4.51 25.39
C ARG A 173 -19.04 -5.24 24.68
N ASN A 174 -17.95 -4.51 24.43
CA ASN A 174 -16.74 -5.00 23.75
C ASN A 174 -16.91 -5.40 22.27
N LYS A 175 -17.97 -4.93 21.59
CA LYS A 175 -18.23 -5.15 20.18
C LYS A 175 -18.25 -3.83 19.43
N ILE A 176 -17.61 -3.76 18.27
CA ILE A 176 -17.68 -2.57 17.41
C ILE A 176 -19.10 -2.44 16.82
N VAL A 177 -19.75 -1.31 17.11
CA VAL A 177 -21.11 -0.97 16.64
C VAL A 177 -21.11 0.17 15.62
N SER A 178 -20.02 0.92 15.51
CA SER A 178 -19.82 1.93 14.46
C SER A 178 -18.33 2.12 14.23
N CYS A 179 -17.94 2.29 12.97
CA CYS A 179 -16.58 2.62 12.60
C CYS A 179 -16.59 3.56 11.39
N ASN A 180 -16.03 4.77 11.54
CA ASN A 180 -16.05 5.78 10.47
C ASN A 180 -14.74 6.57 10.43
N ILE A 181 -14.23 6.85 9.23
CA ILE A 181 -13.10 7.75 9.00
C ILE A 181 -13.66 9.15 8.73
N LYS A 182 -13.25 10.16 9.49
CA LYS A 182 -13.87 11.51 9.44
C LYS A 182 -12.88 12.65 9.30
N ARG A 183 -12.18 13.00 10.39
CA ARG A 183 -11.23 14.13 10.41
C ARG A 183 -10.14 13.84 9.38
N GLY A 184 -9.68 14.84 8.63
CA GLY A 184 -8.72 14.67 7.53
C GLY A 184 -9.33 14.27 6.19
N LEU A 185 -10.53 13.68 6.16
CA LEU A 185 -11.15 13.19 4.92
C LEU A 185 -11.48 14.32 3.93
N ARG A 186 -11.80 15.52 4.41
CA ARG A 186 -12.00 16.70 3.55
C ARG A 186 -10.73 17.04 2.74
N LYS A 187 -9.55 16.90 3.36
CA LYS A 187 -8.26 17.14 2.68
C LYS A 187 -8.02 16.07 1.62
N PHE A 188 -8.32 14.80 1.93
CA PHE A 188 -8.26 13.69 0.99
C PHE A 188 -9.18 13.95 -0.22
N ILE A 189 -10.48 14.16 0.00
CA ILE A 189 -11.48 14.37 -1.06
C ILE A 189 -11.05 15.51 -2.00
N ARG A 190 -10.63 16.66 -1.43
CA ARG A 190 -10.17 17.80 -2.22
C ARG A 190 -8.85 17.51 -2.95
N GLY A 191 -7.92 16.86 -2.28
CA GLY A 191 -6.57 16.62 -2.80
C GLY A 191 -6.53 15.55 -3.90
N GLU A 192 -7.49 14.63 -3.89
CA GLU A 192 -7.71 13.58 -4.89
C GLU A 192 -8.77 13.98 -5.95
N ASN A 193 -9.36 15.16 -5.82
CA ASN A 193 -10.43 15.65 -6.71
C ASN A 193 -11.61 14.66 -6.86
N VAL A 194 -12.02 14.05 -5.75
CA VAL A 194 -13.08 13.02 -5.75
C VAL A 194 -14.44 13.60 -6.11
N GLN A 195 -15.11 13.00 -7.08
CA GLN A 195 -16.41 13.43 -7.59
C GLN A 195 -17.58 12.72 -6.91
N VAL A 196 -18.78 13.30 -7.00
CA VAL A 196 -20.01 12.66 -6.53
C VAL A 196 -20.25 11.37 -7.33
N ASN A 197 -20.67 10.31 -6.64
CA ASN A 197 -20.92 8.96 -7.18
C ASN A 197 -19.67 8.19 -7.63
N GLU A 198 -18.47 8.75 -7.43
CA GLU A 198 -17.23 8.03 -7.71
C GLU A 198 -17.11 6.82 -6.78
N LYS A 199 -16.77 5.66 -7.38
CA LYS A 199 -16.62 4.40 -6.66
C LYS A 199 -15.15 4.21 -6.32
N ALA A 200 -14.89 3.61 -5.16
CA ALA A 200 -13.55 3.23 -4.73
C ALA A 200 -13.55 1.83 -4.12
N VAL A 201 -12.50 1.08 -4.41
CA VAL A 201 -12.09 -0.08 -3.61
C VAL A 201 -11.16 0.43 -2.52
N VAL A 202 -11.58 0.28 -1.26
CA VAL A 202 -10.81 0.68 -0.08
C VAL A 202 -10.11 -0.53 0.49
N GLU A 203 -8.79 -0.61 0.38
CA GLU A 203 -7.96 -1.73 0.84
C GLU A 203 -7.20 -1.34 2.11
N LEU A 204 -7.31 -2.08 3.20
CA LEU A 204 -6.46 -1.99 4.39
C LEU A 204 -5.10 -2.66 4.09
N ILE A 205 -4.03 -1.89 4.19
CA ILE A 205 -2.70 -2.26 3.74
C ILE A 205 -1.66 -2.40 4.86
N ALA A 206 -1.90 -1.78 6.02
CA ALA A 206 -1.10 -1.88 7.24
C ALA A 206 -1.94 -1.52 8.48
N MET A 207 -1.47 -1.87 9.68
CA MET A 207 -2.25 -1.77 10.93
C MET A 207 -1.67 -0.85 12.01
N ASP A 208 -0.44 -0.36 11.87
CA ASP A 208 0.21 0.48 12.88
C ASP A 208 0.88 1.73 12.26
N PRO A 209 0.16 2.86 12.15
CA PRO A 209 -1.29 2.99 12.29
C PRO A 209 -2.05 2.36 11.11
N PRO A 210 -3.39 2.13 11.22
CA PRO A 210 -4.17 1.60 10.11
C PRO A 210 -4.01 2.45 8.85
N PHE A 211 -3.70 1.78 7.75
CA PHE A 211 -3.38 2.43 6.48
C PHE A 211 -4.32 1.88 5.42
N PHE A 212 -5.13 2.73 4.79
CA PHE A 212 -5.97 2.38 3.65
C PHE A 212 -5.42 2.92 2.32
N SER A 213 -5.48 2.10 1.28
CA SER A 213 -5.35 2.51 -0.13
C SER A 213 -6.75 2.66 -0.74
N LEU A 214 -7.02 3.74 -1.44
CA LEU A 214 -8.28 3.97 -2.15
C LEU A 214 -8.01 3.95 -3.65
N ILE A 215 -8.62 2.98 -4.34
CA ILE A 215 -8.49 2.79 -5.78
C ILE A 215 -9.82 3.13 -6.43
N PHE A 216 -9.89 4.26 -7.11
CA PHE A 216 -11.10 4.72 -7.80
C PHE A 216 -11.38 3.88 -9.06
N THR A 217 -12.66 3.59 -9.34
CA THR A 217 -13.13 2.67 -10.39
C THR A 217 -14.34 3.21 -11.14
#